data_AF-A0A7X4JPA4-F1
#
_entry.id   AF-A0A7X4JPA4-F1
#
_cell.length_a   1.000
_cell.length_b   1.000
_cell.length_c   1.000
_cell.angle_alpha   90.00
_cell.angle_beta   90.00
_cell.angle_gamma   90.00
#
_symmetry.space_group_name_H-M   'P 1'
#
loop_
_entity.id
_entity.type
_entity.pdbx_description
1 polymer ?
#
loop_
_entity_poly.entity_id
_entity_poly.type
_entity_poly.pdbx_seq_one_letter_code
_entity_poly.pdbx_strand_id
1 'polypeptide(L)'
;VDIQSGIFHKKQKGNIRTIGQGNTTTSVYSENLKRALHGGRAFVSAAPKDLHWDTIAHELGHAFGLAHDFRGSNPRIMSYASGRSKLSKCATEWLDKSRFFNLNRPFFDQPATLEMPSLPDVSGSTSFLFDIEDEDGVHQVQLIVPTTPDDPVTKEGFKLHSCQRLNGRQKATVAFELERTFPKKITLQMIDIHGNIVWRTFDISKNSTK
;
A
#
# COMPACT_ATOMS: atom_id res chain seq x y z
N VAL A 1 13.73 -0.10 7.91
CA VAL A 1 13.55 -0.46 6.50
C VAL A 1 14.60 -1.49 6.16
N ASP A 2 14.22 -2.58 5.48
CA ASP A 2 15.17 -3.56 4.94
C ASP A 2 15.43 -3.24 3.46
N ILE A 3 16.70 -2.99 3.10
CA ILE A 3 17.08 -2.65 1.72
C ILE A 3 17.88 -3.81 1.16
N GLN A 4 17.36 -4.41 0.09
CA GLN A 4 18.02 -5.51 -0.60
C GLN A 4 18.45 -5.04 -2.00
N SER A 5 19.72 -5.26 -2.33
CA SER A 5 20.29 -4.93 -3.64
C SER A 5 20.72 -6.19 -4.38
N GLY A 6 20.44 -6.27 -5.68
CA GLY A 6 20.84 -7.41 -6.51
C GLY A 6 20.97 -7.05 -7.98
N ILE A 7 21.61 -7.93 -8.77
CA ILE A 7 21.67 -7.82 -10.22
C ILE A 7 20.54 -8.67 -10.80
N PHE A 8 19.57 -8.03 -11.45
CA PHE A 8 18.43 -8.71 -12.05
C PHE A 8 18.69 -9.02 -13.53
N HIS A 9 18.81 -10.29 -13.89
CA HIS A 9 18.90 -10.70 -15.29
C HIS A 9 17.51 -10.83 -15.91
N LYS A 10 17.31 -10.25 -17.10
CA LYS A 10 16.08 -10.40 -17.89
C LYS A 10 15.95 -11.85 -18.37
N LYS A 11 14.81 -12.48 -18.06
CA LYS A 11 14.47 -13.86 -18.41
C LYS A 11 14.51 -14.06 -19.94
N GLN A 12 15.40 -14.91 -20.45
CA GLN A 12 15.19 -15.61 -21.72
C GLN A 12 14.75 -17.05 -21.40
N LYS A 13 13.69 -17.49 -22.10
CA LYS A 13 13.06 -18.81 -22.08
C LYS A 13 13.70 -19.88 -21.15
N GLY A 14 13.02 -20.17 -20.04
CA GLY A 14 12.98 -21.53 -19.52
C GLY A 14 13.40 -21.77 -18.07
N ASN A 15 14.43 -21.10 -17.53
CA ASN A 15 14.87 -21.36 -16.15
C ASN A 15 15.44 -20.08 -15.49
N ILE A 16 14.87 -19.68 -14.33
CA ILE A 16 15.47 -18.67 -13.45
C ILE A 16 16.19 -19.40 -12.33
N ARG A 17 17.48 -19.10 -12.16
CA ARG A 17 18.14 -19.18 -10.86
C ARG A 17 18.50 -17.76 -10.43
N THR A 18 17.85 -17.28 -9.38
CA THR A 18 18.28 -16.09 -8.65
C THR A 18 19.56 -16.47 -7.90
N ILE A 19 20.72 -15.97 -8.34
CA ILE A 19 21.99 -16.20 -7.64
C ILE A 19 22.30 -14.92 -6.88
N GLY A 20 21.76 -14.83 -5.67
CA GLY A 20 21.88 -13.64 -4.82
C GLY A 20 20.68 -13.50 -3.89
N GLN A 21 20.29 -14.59 -3.23
CA GLN A 21 19.32 -14.55 -2.15
C GLN A 21 20.12 -14.75 -0.86
N GLY A 22 20.34 -13.67 -0.11
CA GLY A 22 20.79 -13.81 1.27
C GLY A 22 19.70 -14.58 2.02
N ASN A 23 20.03 -15.76 2.53
CA ASN A 23 19.11 -16.57 3.32
C ASN A 23 18.79 -15.82 4.63
N THR A 24 17.62 -15.21 4.70
CA THR A 24 17.00 -14.84 5.98
C THR A 24 15.87 -15.81 6.26
N THR A 25 16.02 -16.57 7.34
CA THR A 25 15.05 -17.50 7.90
C THR A 25 13.67 -16.84 8.02
N THR A 26 12.69 -17.39 7.31
CA THR A 26 11.29 -16.96 7.38
C THR A 26 10.71 -17.37 8.74
N SER A 27 10.89 -16.53 9.76
CA SER A 27 10.12 -16.69 10.99
C SER A 27 8.68 -16.26 10.72
N VAL A 28 7.74 -17.20 10.81
CA VAL A 28 6.29 -17.06 10.59
C VAL A 28 5.60 -16.16 11.64
N TYR A 29 6.35 -15.37 12.40
CA TYR A 29 5.83 -14.32 13.28
C TYR A 29 5.61 -13.02 12.49
N SER A 30 4.35 -12.81 12.11
CA SER A 30 3.67 -11.58 11.66
C SER A 30 4.48 -10.66 10.73
N GLU A 31 4.44 -10.92 9.42
CA GLU A 31 4.82 -9.95 8.36
C GLU A 31 4.17 -8.57 8.60
N ASN A 32 3.00 -8.53 9.25
CA ASN A 32 2.26 -7.31 9.57
C ASN A 32 2.98 -6.44 10.62
N LEU A 33 3.39 -7.06 11.73
CA LEU A 33 4.14 -6.36 12.80
C LEU A 33 5.53 -5.95 12.29
N LYS A 34 6.18 -6.77 11.45
CA LYS A 34 7.46 -6.41 10.84
C LYS A 34 7.34 -5.18 9.94
N ARG A 35 6.29 -5.08 9.11
CA ARG A 35 6.09 -3.89 8.26
C ARG A 35 5.72 -2.64 9.07
N ALA A 36 4.92 -2.78 10.13
CA ALA A 36 4.55 -1.68 11.00
C ALA A 36 5.76 -1.16 11.83
N LEU A 37 6.58 -2.05 12.37
CA LEU A 37 7.72 -1.69 13.23
C LEU A 37 8.99 -1.35 12.47
N HIS A 38 9.27 -2.06 11.36
CA HIS A 38 10.55 -1.96 10.64
C HIS A 38 10.39 -1.42 9.22
N GLY A 39 9.18 -1.11 8.77
CA GLY A 39 8.92 -0.70 7.40
C GLY A 39 8.92 -1.91 6.47
N GLY A 40 8.68 -1.66 5.20
CA GLY A 40 8.73 -2.66 4.15
C GLY A 40 10.15 -2.93 3.65
N ARG A 41 10.21 -3.68 2.54
CA ARG A 41 11.43 -3.96 1.78
C ARG A 41 11.49 -3.08 0.53
N ALA A 42 12.69 -2.62 0.18
CA ALA A 42 12.97 -1.99 -1.10
C ALA A 42 13.91 -2.88 -1.93
N PHE A 43 13.62 -3.03 -3.23
CA PHE A 43 14.44 -3.84 -4.14
C PHE A 43 15.10 -2.96 -5.19
N VAL A 44 16.41 -2.73 -5.08
CA VAL A 44 17.14 -1.87 -6.00
C VAL A 44 18.08 -2.69 -6.88
N SER A 45 18.03 -2.46 -8.20
CA SER A 45 19.01 -3.04 -9.12
C SER A 45 20.39 -2.43 -8.88
N ALA A 46 21.40 -3.28 -8.68
CA ALA A 46 22.79 -2.85 -8.55
C ALA A 46 23.50 -2.70 -9.92
N ALA A 47 22.83 -3.02 -11.03
CA ALA A 47 23.43 -2.92 -12.36
C ALA A 47 23.54 -1.45 -12.80
N PRO A 48 24.73 -0.94 -13.21
CA PRO A 48 24.92 0.48 -13.54
C PRO A 48 23.96 1.06 -14.57
N LYS A 49 23.55 0.24 -15.55
CA LYS A 49 22.63 0.63 -16.63
C LYS A 49 21.15 0.66 -16.22
N ASP A 50 20.82 0.04 -15.09
CA ASP A 50 19.45 -0.08 -14.56
C ASP A 50 19.29 0.67 -13.22
N LEU A 51 20.35 1.36 -12.76
CA LEU A 51 20.38 2.13 -11.53
C LEU A 51 19.90 3.57 -11.81
N HIS A 52 18.60 3.79 -11.63
CA HIS A 52 18.00 5.11 -11.77
C HIS A 52 17.47 5.61 -10.41
N TRP A 53 17.73 6.88 -10.09
CA TRP A 53 17.34 7.50 -8.82
C TRP A 53 15.83 7.52 -8.59
N ASP A 54 15.04 7.68 -9.66
CA ASP A 54 13.58 7.64 -9.57
C ASP A 54 13.06 6.23 -9.26
N THR A 55 13.72 5.19 -9.78
CA THR A 55 13.44 3.80 -9.38
C THR A 55 13.82 3.56 -7.92
N ILE A 56 14.97 4.03 -7.45
CA ILE A 56 15.33 3.93 -6.03
C ILE A 56 14.26 4.61 -5.15
N ALA A 57 13.84 5.82 -5.51
CA ALA A 57 12.81 6.55 -4.79
C ALA A 57 11.46 5.81 -4.78
N HIS A 58 11.09 5.16 -5.88
CA HIS A 58 9.89 4.32 -5.99
C HIS A 58 9.93 3.13 -5.02
N GLU A 59 11.03 2.39 -5.01
CA GLU A 59 11.23 1.21 -4.17
C GLU A 59 11.30 1.57 -2.68
N LEU A 60 11.93 2.70 -2.34
CA LEU A 60 11.87 3.25 -1.00
C LEU A 60 10.45 3.67 -0.61
N GLY A 61 9.66 4.20 -1.54
CA GLY A 61 8.24 4.48 -1.32
C GLY A 61 7.47 3.25 -0.85
N HIS A 62 7.69 2.08 -1.47
CA HIS A 62 7.11 0.82 -1.01
C HIS A 62 7.56 0.43 0.39
N ALA A 63 8.84 0.61 0.70
CA ALA A 63 9.36 0.39 2.05
C ALA A 63 8.72 1.31 3.10
N PHE A 64 8.23 2.49 2.71
CA PHE A 64 7.50 3.39 3.60
C PHE A 64 5.98 3.20 3.60
N GLY A 65 5.49 2.11 2.98
CA GLY A 65 4.08 1.74 3.01
C GLY A 65 3.24 2.34 1.87
N LEU A 66 3.87 2.99 0.89
CA LEU A 66 3.16 3.53 -0.27
C LEU A 66 2.84 2.43 -1.28
N ALA A 67 1.58 2.32 -1.68
CA ALA A 67 1.16 1.53 -2.83
C ALA A 67 1.43 2.30 -4.14
N HIS A 68 1.35 1.60 -5.28
CA HIS A 68 1.38 2.27 -6.59
C HIS A 68 0.27 3.33 -6.69
N ASP A 69 0.53 4.45 -7.34
CA ASP A 69 -0.45 5.52 -7.58
C ASP A 69 -0.46 5.89 -9.05
N PHE A 70 -1.38 5.27 -9.79
CA PHE A 70 -1.58 5.49 -11.23
C PHE A 70 -2.63 6.54 -11.55
N ARG A 71 -3.14 7.26 -10.54
CA ARG A 71 -4.21 8.23 -10.74
C ARG A 71 -3.65 9.49 -11.40
N GLY A 72 -4.47 10.19 -12.17
CA GLY A 72 -4.11 11.46 -12.81
C GLY A 72 -2.91 11.35 -13.77
N SER A 73 -2.36 12.49 -14.19
CA SER A 73 -1.19 12.54 -15.06
C SER A 73 0.13 12.41 -14.29
N ASN A 74 1.14 11.85 -14.96
CA ASN A 74 2.52 11.78 -14.48
C ASN A 74 3.07 13.18 -14.13
N PRO A 75 3.87 13.32 -13.05
CA PRO A 75 5.02 12.46 -12.75
C PRO A 75 5.09 11.99 -11.28
N ARG A 76 4.20 11.07 -10.86
CA ARG A 76 4.17 10.57 -9.47
C ARG A 76 5.23 9.49 -9.23
N ILE A 77 5.97 9.57 -8.12
CA ILE A 77 7.01 8.59 -7.73
C ILE A 77 6.45 7.17 -7.69
N MET A 78 5.22 6.99 -7.20
CA MET A 78 4.59 5.67 -7.12
C MET A 78 3.90 5.23 -8.42
N SER A 79 4.07 5.93 -9.54
CA SER A 79 3.65 5.45 -10.86
C SER A 79 4.79 4.72 -11.59
N TYR A 80 4.55 4.23 -12.81
CA TYR A 80 5.55 3.58 -13.67
C TYR A 80 6.08 4.46 -14.80
N ALA A 81 5.78 5.75 -14.79
CA ALA A 81 6.25 6.64 -15.83
C ALA A 81 7.75 6.95 -15.74
N SER A 82 8.33 7.44 -16.83
CA SER A 82 9.64 8.08 -16.78
C SER A 82 9.53 9.47 -16.14
N GLY A 83 10.64 9.94 -15.54
CA GLY A 83 10.73 11.30 -14.99
C GLY A 83 9.92 11.55 -13.72
N ARG A 84 9.64 10.51 -12.93
CA ARG A 84 8.86 10.60 -11.70
C ARG A 84 9.61 11.40 -10.64
N SER A 85 8.92 12.38 -10.06
CA SER A 85 9.56 13.34 -9.14
C SER A 85 8.62 13.90 -8.06
N LYS A 86 7.33 13.55 -8.09
CA LYS A 86 6.33 14.12 -7.17
C LYS A 86 5.67 13.04 -6.33
N LEU A 87 5.40 13.35 -5.06
CA LEU A 87 4.47 12.57 -4.25
C LEU A 87 3.04 13.05 -4.51
N SER A 88 2.07 12.13 -4.47
CA SER A 88 0.66 12.53 -4.45
C SER A 88 0.29 13.06 -3.07
N LYS A 89 -0.83 13.81 -2.97
CA LYS A 89 -1.33 14.30 -1.68
C LYS A 89 -1.48 13.16 -0.66
N CYS A 90 -2.06 12.03 -1.07
CA CYS A 90 -2.21 10.86 -0.22
C CYS A 90 -0.85 10.35 0.29
N ALA A 91 0.15 10.25 -0.59
CA ALA A 91 1.48 9.79 -0.23
C ALA A 91 2.18 10.77 0.72
N THR A 92 2.10 12.08 0.47
CA THR A 92 2.69 13.09 1.34
C THR A 92 2.08 13.06 2.74
N GLU A 93 0.76 12.99 2.85
CA GLU A 93 0.06 12.87 4.14
C GLU A 93 0.39 11.55 4.86
N TRP A 94 0.55 10.44 4.13
CA TRP A 94 0.99 9.18 4.71
C TRP A 94 2.40 9.28 5.28
N LEU A 95 3.34 9.86 4.53
CA LEU A 95 4.72 10.04 4.98
C LEU A 95 4.84 11.05 6.13
N ASP A 96 3.96 12.04 6.21
CA ASP A 96 3.90 13.02 7.32
C ASP A 96 3.70 12.36 8.69
N LYS A 97 3.08 11.17 8.75
CA LYS A 97 2.97 10.39 10.00
C LYS A 97 3.86 9.16 10.04
N SER A 98 4.58 8.85 8.97
CA SER A 98 5.49 7.72 8.97
C SER A 98 6.57 7.89 10.03
N ARG A 99 6.74 6.86 10.87
CA ARG A 99 7.79 6.78 11.91
C ARG A 99 9.22 6.84 11.37
N PHE A 100 9.40 6.62 10.07
CA PHE A 100 10.71 6.71 9.43
C PHE A 100 11.09 8.13 9.03
N PHE A 101 10.12 9.05 9.02
CA PHE A 101 10.32 10.47 8.74
C PHE A 101 10.14 11.33 9.99
N ASN A 102 9.54 10.78 11.05
CA ASN A 102 9.26 11.49 12.30
C ASN A 102 9.86 10.72 13.47
N LEU A 103 10.86 11.31 14.13
CA LEU A 103 11.52 10.71 15.30
C LEU A 103 10.61 10.75 16.54
N ASN A 104 10.81 9.76 17.43
CA ASN A 104 10.37 9.76 18.83
C ASN A 104 8.87 9.96 19.07
N ARG A 105 8.05 9.00 18.65
CA ARG A 105 6.68 8.88 19.17
C ARG A 105 6.59 7.64 20.06
N PRO A 106 6.01 7.75 21.28
CA PRO A 106 5.79 6.58 22.10
C PRO A 106 4.92 5.60 21.32
N PHE A 107 5.27 4.33 21.40
CA PHE A 107 4.47 3.27 20.82
C PHE A 107 3.25 3.07 21.72
N PHE A 108 2.08 3.44 21.22
CA PHE A 108 0.79 3.15 21.84
C PHE A 108 0.14 2.05 21.03
N ASP A 109 -0.45 1.10 21.76
CA ASP A 109 -0.49 -0.31 21.37
C ASP A 109 -1.89 -0.90 21.49
N GLN A 110 -2.92 -0.06 21.46
CA GLN A 110 -4.27 -0.58 21.34
C GLN A 110 -4.55 -0.95 19.89
N PRO A 111 -4.96 -2.19 19.60
CA PRO A 111 -5.18 -2.62 18.24
C PRO A 111 -6.33 -1.84 17.61
N ALA A 112 -6.04 -1.12 16.53
CA ALA A 112 -7.08 -0.52 15.74
C ALA A 112 -7.97 -1.56 15.03
N THR A 113 -9.23 -1.19 14.81
CA THR A 113 -10.20 -2.02 14.12
C THR A 113 -10.58 -1.41 12.78
N LEU A 114 -10.69 -2.29 11.78
CA LEU A 114 -11.14 -1.98 10.42
C LEU A 114 -12.26 -2.94 10.08
N GLU A 115 -13.47 -2.43 9.93
CA GLU A 115 -14.66 -3.22 9.64
C GLU A 115 -15.38 -2.70 8.40
N MET A 116 -16.09 -3.60 7.73
CA MET A 116 -16.96 -3.28 6.61
C MET A 116 -18.36 -3.77 7.02
N PRO A 117 -19.22 -2.89 7.55
CA PRO A 117 -20.45 -3.28 8.25
C PRO A 117 -21.41 -4.09 7.38
N SER A 118 -21.47 -3.74 6.10
CA SER A 118 -22.29 -4.43 5.11
C SER A 118 -21.64 -4.35 3.75
N LEU A 119 -21.76 -5.42 2.97
CA LEU A 119 -21.47 -5.35 1.55
C LEU A 119 -22.60 -4.58 0.86
N PRO A 120 -22.28 -3.56 0.07
CA PRO A 120 -23.28 -2.74 -0.56
C PRO A 120 -23.98 -3.51 -1.71
N ASP A 121 -25.24 -3.15 -1.97
CA ASP A 121 -26.08 -3.82 -2.96
C ASP A 121 -25.56 -3.55 -4.39
N VAL A 122 -25.50 -4.58 -5.24
CA VAL A 122 -24.64 -4.65 -6.45
C VAL A 122 -25.19 -3.80 -7.63
N SER A 123 -26.05 -2.82 -7.39
CA SER A 123 -26.77 -2.08 -8.43
C SER A 123 -26.22 -0.67 -8.69
N GLY A 124 -25.03 -0.53 -9.31
CA GLY A 124 -24.52 0.80 -9.74
C GLY A 124 -23.08 1.11 -9.33
N SER A 125 -22.72 2.40 -9.41
CA SER A 125 -21.59 2.92 -8.62
C SER A 125 -21.92 2.69 -7.16
N THR A 126 -21.07 1.93 -6.49
CA THR A 126 -21.42 1.39 -5.19
C THR A 126 -20.48 1.96 -4.15
N SER A 127 -21.06 2.62 -3.15
CA SER A 127 -20.34 3.19 -2.02
C SER A 127 -20.01 2.10 -1.02
N PHE A 128 -18.73 1.91 -0.73
CA PHE A 128 -18.26 0.99 0.32
C PHE A 128 -18.02 1.77 1.59
N LEU A 129 -18.74 1.39 2.65
CA LEU A 129 -18.61 1.97 3.98
C LEU A 129 -17.66 1.12 4.82
N PHE A 130 -16.75 1.80 5.51
CA PHE A 130 -15.84 1.17 6.45
C PHE A 130 -15.89 1.89 7.79
N ASP A 131 -16.08 1.12 8.84
CA ASP A 131 -15.98 1.58 10.22
C ASP A 131 -14.54 1.37 10.70
N ILE A 132 -13.99 2.43 11.27
CA ILE A 132 -12.58 2.51 11.63
C ILE A 132 -12.49 3.09 13.03
N GLU A 133 -11.76 2.40 13.89
CA GLU A 133 -11.55 2.83 15.27
C GLU A 133 -10.10 2.59 15.70
N ASP A 134 -9.55 3.59 16.38
CA ASP A 134 -8.20 3.61 16.91
C ASP A 134 -8.17 4.58 18.11
N GLU A 135 -7.78 4.12 19.29
CA GLU A 135 -7.79 4.95 20.50
C GLU A 135 -6.81 6.13 20.42
N ASP A 136 -5.72 5.98 19.68
CA ASP A 136 -4.73 7.04 19.47
C ASP A 136 -5.21 8.06 18.44
N GLY A 137 -6.09 7.63 17.54
CA GLY A 137 -6.71 8.47 16.53
C GLY A 137 -6.11 8.26 15.15
N VAL A 138 -6.99 8.19 14.16
CA VAL A 138 -6.65 7.86 12.78
C VAL A 138 -6.22 9.11 12.03
N HIS A 139 -5.03 9.09 11.42
CA HIS A 139 -4.57 10.20 10.59
C HIS A 139 -5.13 10.12 9.17
N GLN A 140 -4.96 8.99 8.51
CA GLN A 140 -5.38 8.78 7.13
C GLN A 140 -5.77 7.32 6.88
N VAL A 141 -6.74 7.13 6.00
CA VAL A 141 -7.18 5.84 5.47
C VAL A 141 -6.99 5.83 3.96
N GLN A 142 -6.57 4.69 3.41
CA GLN A 142 -6.35 4.46 1.99
C GLN A 142 -7.09 3.21 1.54
N LEU A 143 -7.76 3.32 0.40
CA LEU A 143 -8.33 2.18 -0.31
C LEU A 143 -7.36 1.73 -1.40
N ILE A 144 -6.98 0.46 -1.35
CA ILE A 144 -6.10 -0.21 -2.29
C ILE A 144 -6.92 -1.27 -3.05
N VAL A 145 -6.84 -1.21 -4.37
CA VAL A 145 -7.57 -2.10 -5.28
C VAL A 145 -6.60 -2.79 -6.24
N PRO A 146 -6.97 -3.95 -6.80
CA PRO A 146 -6.24 -4.56 -7.89
C PRO A 146 -6.07 -3.62 -9.10
N THR A 147 -5.00 -3.81 -9.84
CA THR A 147 -4.81 -3.16 -11.13
C THR A 147 -5.80 -3.69 -12.18
N THR A 148 -6.17 -2.85 -13.13
CA THR A 148 -7.05 -3.14 -14.26
C THR A 148 -6.23 -3.15 -15.56
N PRO A 149 -6.78 -3.67 -16.68
CA PRO A 149 -6.10 -3.64 -17.98
C PRO A 149 -5.72 -2.24 -18.48
N ASP A 150 -6.40 -1.19 -17.98
CA ASP A 150 -6.14 0.20 -18.34
C ASP A 150 -4.97 0.81 -17.56
N ASP A 151 -4.48 0.14 -16.52
CA ASP A 151 -3.28 0.58 -15.80
C ASP A 151 -2.02 0.33 -16.64
N PRO A 152 -0.94 1.10 -16.42
CA PRO A 152 0.34 0.93 -17.14
C PRO A 152 1.09 -0.37 -16.80
N VAL A 153 0.43 -1.37 -16.21
CA VAL A 153 1.02 -2.62 -15.74
C VAL A 153 0.46 -3.79 -16.53
N THR A 154 1.34 -4.59 -17.14
CA THR A 154 0.95 -5.79 -17.90
C THR A 154 0.68 -7.03 -17.03
N LYS A 155 0.66 -6.88 -15.70
CA LYS A 155 0.50 -7.96 -14.72
C LYS A 155 -0.45 -7.56 -13.59
N GLU A 156 -1.04 -8.57 -12.95
CA GLU A 156 -1.81 -8.40 -11.72
C GLU A 156 -0.96 -7.76 -10.62
N GLY A 157 -1.50 -6.71 -10.01
CA GLY A 157 -0.90 -6.00 -8.90
C GLY A 157 -1.96 -5.23 -8.12
N PHE A 158 -1.51 -4.35 -7.23
CA PHE A 158 -2.39 -3.47 -6.45
C PHE A 158 -1.99 -2.01 -6.63
N LYS A 159 -2.98 -1.11 -6.56
CA LYS A 159 -2.84 0.33 -6.67
C LYS A 159 -3.69 1.05 -5.63
N LEU A 160 -3.23 2.23 -5.25
CA LEU A 160 -3.98 3.20 -4.48
C LEU A 160 -5.14 3.73 -5.33
N HIS A 161 -6.36 3.49 -4.87
CA HIS A 161 -7.58 4.02 -5.46
C HIS A 161 -7.89 5.42 -4.90
N SER A 162 -7.98 5.52 -3.58
CA SER A 162 -8.42 6.75 -2.91
C SER A 162 -7.82 6.81 -1.51
N CYS A 163 -7.80 8.00 -0.94
CA CYS A 163 -7.45 8.20 0.46
C CYS A 163 -8.36 9.24 1.10
N GLN A 164 -8.51 9.17 2.41
CA GLN A 164 -9.25 10.12 3.21
C GLN A 164 -8.47 10.45 4.48
N ARG A 165 -8.24 11.74 4.71
CA ARG A 165 -7.64 12.26 5.93
C ARG A 165 -8.70 12.36 7.03
N LEU A 166 -8.38 11.83 8.21
CA LEU A 166 -9.28 11.78 9.36
C LEU A 166 -8.83 12.66 10.54
N ASN A 167 -7.67 13.31 10.45
CA ASN A 167 -7.23 14.34 11.41
C ASN A 167 -7.18 13.88 12.88
N GLY A 168 -6.84 12.62 13.15
CA GLY A 168 -6.73 12.08 14.51
C GLY A 168 -8.08 11.74 15.15
N ARG A 169 -9.13 11.51 14.34
CA ARG A 169 -10.41 11.00 14.86
C ARG A 169 -10.22 9.58 15.38
N GLN A 170 -10.69 9.32 16.58
CA GLN A 170 -10.64 7.98 17.18
C GLN A 170 -11.63 7.01 16.53
N LYS A 171 -12.79 7.50 16.07
CA LYS A 171 -13.80 6.69 15.39
C LYS A 171 -14.32 7.42 14.16
N ALA A 172 -14.45 6.71 13.04
CA ALA A 172 -15.02 7.25 11.82
C ALA A 172 -15.62 6.16 10.93
N THR A 173 -16.70 6.51 10.23
CA THR A 173 -17.16 5.76 9.06
C THR A 173 -16.68 6.49 7.81
N VAL A 174 -15.96 5.81 6.92
CA VAL A 174 -15.50 6.36 5.65
C VAL A 174 -16.18 5.68 4.47
N ALA A 175 -16.42 6.44 3.42
CA ALA A 175 -17.08 5.97 2.21
C ALA A 175 -16.13 6.07 1.02
N PHE A 176 -16.03 5.01 0.23
CA PHE A 176 -15.30 5.02 -1.03
C PHE A 176 -16.17 4.48 -2.15
N GLU A 177 -16.28 5.27 -3.22
CA GLU A 177 -16.97 4.86 -4.44
C GLU A 177 -16.07 3.95 -5.28
N LEU A 178 -16.62 2.82 -5.71
CA LEU A 178 -15.97 1.93 -6.67
C LEU A 178 -16.89 1.70 -7.89
N GLU A 179 -16.28 1.55 -9.06
CA GLU A 179 -17.01 1.24 -10.29
C GLU A 179 -17.45 -0.23 -10.36
N ARG A 180 -18.51 -0.50 -11.16
CA ARG A 180 -19.29 -1.75 -11.21
C ARG A 180 -18.49 -3.05 -11.40
N THR A 181 -17.33 -3.00 -12.05
CA THR A 181 -16.44 -4.17 -12.20
C THR A 181 -15.59 -4.32 -10.94
N PHE A 182 -16.25 -4.69 -9.83
CA PHE A 182 -15.57 -4.74 -8.54
C PHE A 182 -14.45 -5.78 -8.54
N PRO A 183 -13.29 -5.44 -7.98
CA PRO A 183 -12.29 -6.44 -7.70
C PRO A 183 -12.81 -7.43 -6.67
N LYS A 184 -12.48 -8.72 -6.84
CA LYS A 184 -12.84 -9.77 -5.86
C LYS A 184 -12.30 -9.47 -4.47
N LYS A 185 -11.21 -8.71 -4.37
CA LYS A 185 -10.54 -8.34 -3.13
C LYS A 185 -10.16 -6.88 -3.14
N ILE A 186 -10.45 -6.19 -2.05
CA ILE A 186 -9.95 -4.84 -1.78
C ILE A 186 -9.18 -4.84 -0.47
N THR A 187 -8.25 -3.90 -0.31
CA THR A 187 -7.53 -3.72 0.94
C THR A 187 -7.76 -2.31 1.43
N LEU A 188 -8.20 -2.19 2.68
CA LEU A 188 -8.20 -0.94 3.41
C LEU A 188 -6.94 -0.91 4.25
N GLN A 189 -6.17 0.18 4.18
CA GLN A 189 -5.06 0.42 5.09
C GLN A 189 -5.21 1.79 5.73
N MET A 190 -4.71 1.95 6.95
CA MET A 190 -4.70 3.23 7.63
C MET A 190 -3.37 3.47 8.32
N ILE A 191 -3.13 4.73 8.64
CA ILE A 191 -2.04 5.17 9.50
C ILE A 191 -2.63 6.07 10.59
N ASP A 192 -2.24 5.81 11.84
CA ASP A 192 -2.66 6.61 12.99
C ASP A 192 -1.81 7.89 13.14
N ILE A 193 -2.04 8.66 14.21
CA ILE A 193 -1.23 9.85 14.51
C ILE A 193 0.20 9.55 14.98
N HIS A 194 0.51 8.31 15.34
CA HIS A 194 1.84 7.87 15.80
C HIS A 194 2.65 7.17 14.72
N GLY A 195 2.07 6.94 13.54
CA GLY A 195 2.72 6.24 12.44
C GLY A 195 2.63 4.72 12.52
N ASN A 196 1.70 4.17 13.30
CA ASN A 196 1.32 2.76 13.23
C ASN A 196 0.46 2.53 11.99
N ILE A 197 0.73 1.44 11.27
CA ILE A 197 0.03 1.09 10.04
C ILE A 197 -0.73 -0.21 10.27
N VAL A 198 -2.03 -0.18 9.98
CA VAL A 198 -2.94 -1.35 10.06
C VAL A 198 -3.64 -1.51 8.72
N TRP A 199 -3.90 -2.74 8.29
CA TRP A 199 -4.66 -3.02 7.08
C TRP A 199 -5.51 -4.28 7.20
N ARG A 200 -6.55 -4.34 6.38
CA ARG A 200 -7.43 -5.49 6.25
C ARG A 200 -7.83 -5.67 4.79
N THR A 201 -7.75 -6.90 4.31
CA THR A 201 -8.26 -7.28 2.99
C THR A 201 -9.66 -7.85 3.14
N PHE A 202 -10.59 -7.37 2.32
CA PHE A 202 -11.97 -7.80 2.25
C PHE A 202 -12.20 -8.56 0.94
N ASP A 203 -12.86 -9.71 1.04
CA ASP A 203 -13.26 -10.52 -0.11
C ASP A 203 -14.72 -10.21 -0.46
N ILE A 204 -14.92 -9.46 -1.54
CA ILE A 204 -16.24 -8.98 -1.98
C ILE A 204 -16.99 -10.10 -2.74
N SER A 205 -16.29 -11.14 -3.20
CA SER A 205 -16.88 -12.21 -4.02
C SER A 205 -17.76 -13.18 -3.22
N LYS A 206 -17.69 -13.16 -1.89
CA LYS A 206 -18.34 -14.15 -1.01
C LYS A 206 -19.81 -13.86 -0.66
N ASN A 207 -20.47 -12.90 -1.32
CA ASN A 207 -21.86 -12.54 -1.02
C ASN A 207 -22.82 -12.63 -2.22
N SER A 208 -22.42 -13.24 -3.34
CA SER A 208 -23.32 -13.51 -4.47
C SER A 208 -24.27 -14.70 -4.24
N THR A 209 -24.50 -15.09 -2.99
CA THR A 209 -25.47 -16.14 -2.62
C THR A 209 -26.25 -15.73 -1.38
N LYS A 210 -27.37 -15.05 -1.61
CA LYS A 210 -28.63 -15.30 -0.89
C LYS A 210 -29.77 -15.23 -1.90
#